data_AF-A0A8K0C6M5-F1
#
_entry.id   AF-A0A8K0C6M5-F1
#
_cell.length_a   1.000
_cell.length_b   1.000
_cell.length_c   1.000
_cell.angle_alpha   90.00
_cell.angle_beta   90.00
_cell.angle_gamma   90.00
#
_symmetry.space_group_name_H-M   'P 1'
#
loop_
_entity.id
_entity.type
_entity.pdbx_description
1 polymer ?
#
loop_
_entity_poly.entity_id
_entity_poly.type
_entity_poly.pdbx_seq_one_letter_code
_entity_poly.pdbx_strand_id
1 'polypeptide(L)'
;MDRTSPSSKNASLLTSIQQFDFVLPWTVTVAVFEITVSLSQQLQAVALNLNLCYEMVDSVIRKLERYRGTKYENIFQETCRIVEPLDIPVQAPRTAKRSIHPLNIKAPDAKEYYRLNLFLPFIDFVLGQLRSRFSREHFSILDLFTLIPSAIVKTENLTSVVAAAHVYSSDLPHPLSLSKEISLWKELWRDREHLPQTTAEAHQETNEFFPNIKILLQILRTLPVSTCSVERSFSLLKLIKSYLRTTMAEDRLMNLQKVIRGDSLCVK
;
A
#
# COMPACT_ATOMS: atom_id res chain seq x y z
N MET A 1 6.04 32.38 33.92
CA MET A 1 6.09 30.98 33.43
C MET A 1 4.67 30.54 33.14
N ASP A 2 4.26 30.59 31.87
CA ASP A 2 3.22 29.70 31.34
C ASP A 2 3.32 29.74 29.81
N ARG A 3 4.02 28.76 29.22
CA ARG A 3 4.36 28.70 27.78
C ARG A 3 3.41 27.78 27.00
N THR A 4 2.24 27.46 27.54
CA THR A 4 1.32 26.49 26.91
C THR A 4 -0.10 27.02 26.78
N SER A 5 -0.25 28.22 26.18
CA SER A 5 -1.55 28.63 25.64
C SER A 5 -1.76 27.99 24.24
N PRO A 6 -2.97 27.55 23.88
CA PRO A 6 -3.27 27.00 22.55
C PRO A 6 -2.93 27.97 21.41
N SER A 7 -3.01 29.28 21.67
CA SER A 7 -2.59 30.33 20.74
C SER A 7 -1.10 30.27 20.37
N SER A 8 -0.21 29.93 21.32
CA SER A 8 1.22 29.80 21.07
C SER A 8 1.55 28.58 20.19
N LYS A 9 0.82 27.48 20.37
CA LYS A 9 0.99 26.26 19.54
C LYS A 9 0.50 26.49 18.11
N ASN A 10 -0.65 27.14 17.95
CA ASN A 10 -1.21 27.44 16.63
C ASN A 10 -0.31 28.41 15.84
N ALA A 11 0.25 29.42 16.51
CA ALA A 11 1.23 30.32 15.90
C ALA A 11 2.49 29.56 15.44
N SER A 12 3.02 28.65 16.27
CA SER A 12 4.20 27.86 15.90
C SER A 12 3.95 26.91 14.70
N LEU A 13 2.76 26.32 14.61
CA LEU A 13 2.35 25.48 13.49
C LEU A 13 2.23 26.27 12.20
N LEU A 14 1.61 27.46 12.26
CA LEU A 14 1.51 28.37 11.12
C LEU A 14 2.89 28.74 10.60
N THR A 15 3.82 29.10 11.50
CA THR A 15 5.19 29.42 11.14
C THR A 15 5.90 28.23 10.48
N SER A 16 5.69 27.00 10.96
CA SER A 16 6.27 25.80 10.35
C SER A 16 5.72 25.50 8.95
N ILE A 17 4.41 25.67 8.74
CA ILE A 17 3.78 25.47 7.43
C ILE A 17 4.24 26.51 6.42
N GLN A 18 4.54 27.73 6.88
CA GLN A 18 5.06 28.84 6.07
C GLN A 18 6.58 28.82 5.89
N GLN A 19 7.25 27.67 6.06
CA GLN A 19 8.66 27.52 5.70
C GLN A 19 8.81 26.82 4.35
N PHE A 20 9.82 27.23 3.58
CA PHE A 20 10.18 26.53 2.34
C PHE A 20 10.51 25.04 2.58
N ASP A 21 11.09 24.74 3.74
CA ASP A 21 11.32 23.40 4.28
C ASP A 21 10.06 22.54 4.43
N PHE A 22 8.87 23.13 4.48
CA PHE A 22 7.59 22.41 4.52
C PHE A 22 6.93 22.36 3.14
N VAL A 23 6.93 23.49 2.42
CA VAL A 23 6.25 23.60 1.14
C VAL A 23 6.89 22.69 0.09
N LEU A 24 8.22 22.70 -0.06
CA LEU A 24 8.86 21.87 -1.10
C LEU A 24 8.65 20.37 -0.88
N PRO A 25 8.85 19.79 0.33
CA PRO A 25 8.55 18.38 0.56
C PRO A 25 7.09 18.04 0.33
N TRP A 26 6.17 18.94 0.68
CA TRP A 26 4.76 18.78 0.38
C TRP A 26 4.52 18.68 -1.13
N THR A 27 5.05 19.62 -1.93
CA THR A 27 4.89 19.60 -3.40
C THR A 27 5.46 18.32 -4.01
N VAL A 28 6.65 17.90 -3.57
CA VAL A 28 7.28 16.64 -4.02
C VAL A 28 6.41 15.43 -3.65
N THR A 29 5.88 15.40 -2.43
CA THR A 29 5.05 14.31 -1.93
C THR A 29 3.75 14.18 -2.72
N VAL A 30 3.05 15.29 -2.95
CA VAL A 30 1.83 15.33 -3.77
C VAL A 30 2.11 14.79 -5.16
N ALA A 31 3.18 15.25 -5.81
CA ALA A 31 3.46 14.85 -7.18
C ALA A 31 3.88 13.38 -7.32
N VAL A 32 4.58 12.82 -6.32
CA VAL A 32 4.87 11.38 -6.28
C VAL A 32 3.60 10.56 -6.02
N PHE A 33 2.72 11.01 -5.11
CA PHE A 33 1.48 10.31 -4.83
C PHE A 33 0.46 10.39 -5.97
N GLU A 34 0.46 11.46 -6.76
CA GLU A 34 -0.34 11.55 -7.98
C GLU A 34 0.03 10.45 -8.99
N ILE A 35 1.30 10.03 -9.01
CA ILE A 35 1.74 8.91 -9.86
C ILE A 35 1.28 7.56 -9.30
N THR A 36 1.30 7.39 -7.97
CA THR A 36 1.00 6.10 -7.33
C THR A 36 -0.47 5.90 -6.99
N VAL A 37 -1.31 6.94 -7.02
CA VAL A 37 -2.73 6.86 -6.64
C VAL A 37 -3.51 5.84 -7.49
N SER A 38 -3.25 5.80 -8.80
CA SER A 38 -3.92 4.87 -9.71
C SER A 38 -3.56 3.43 -9.40
N LEU A 39 -2.30 3.17 -9.06
CA LEU A 39 -1.85 1.84 -8.63
C LEU A 39 -2.50 1.46 -7.29
N SER A 40 -2.53 2.39 -6.33
CA SER A 40 -3.16 2.17 -5.02
C SER A 40 -4.64 1.80 -5.13
N GLN A 41 -5.39 2.47 -6.01
CA GLN A 41 -6.80 2.18 -6.25
C GLN A 41 -7.01 0.79 -6.88
N GLN A 42 -6.18 0.40 -7.85
CA GLN A 42 -6.30 -0.89 -8.52
C GLN A 42 -5.90 -2.06 -7.62
N LEU A 43 -4.89 -1.88 -6.77
CA LEU A 43 -4.51 -2.88 -5.76
C LEU A 43 -5.60 -3.08 -4.70
N GLN A 44 -6.50 -2.11 -4.54
CA GLN A 44 -7.64 -2.18 -3.63
C GLN A 44 -8.90 -2.78 -4.28
N ALA A 45 -8.88 -3.09 -5.58
CA ALA A 45 -10.03 -3.66 -6.29
C ALA A 45 -10.24 -5.14 -5.94
N VAL A 46 -11.50 -5.55 -5.86
CA VAL A 46 -11.93 -6.90 -5.40
C VAL A 46 -11.53 -8.01 -6.38
N ALA A 47 -11.44 -7.70 -7.68
CA ALA A 47 -11.04 -8.64 -8.73
C ALA A 47 -9.64 -8.27 -9.24
N LEU A 48 -8.60 -8.76 -8.58
CA LEU A 48 -7.22 -8.46 -8.93
C LEU A 48 -6.75 -9.36 -10.09
N ASN A 49 -6.55 -8.79 -11.28
CA ASN A 49 -5.82 -9.48 -12.34
C ASN A 49 -4.32 -9.29 -12.11
N LEU A 50 -3.64 -10.37 -11.70
CA LEU A 50 -2.24 -10.34 -11.28
C LEU A 50 -1.29 -9.87 -12.37
N ASN A 51 -1.51 -10.32 -13.62
CA ASN A 51 -0.69 -9.92 -14.76
C ASN A 51 -0.80 -8.41 -15.02
N LEU A 52 -2.02 -7.89 -14.97
CA LEU A 52 -2.26 -6.45 -15.08
C LEU A 52 -1.60 -5.70 -13.92
N CYS A 53 -1.63 -6.24 -12.70
CA CYS A 53 -0.94 -5.64 -11.57
C CYS A 53 0.58 -5.58 -11.76
N TYR A 54 1.21 -6.63 -12.28
CA TYR A 54 2.64 -6.60 -12.61
C TYR A 54 2.96 -5.49 -13.60
N GLU A 55 2.19 -5.41 -14.70
CA GLU A 55 2.38 -4.39 -15.72
C GLU A 55 2.20 -2.97 -15.16
N MET A 56 1.20 -2.79 -14.28
CA MET A 56 0.92 -1.51 -13.63
C MET A 56 2.04 -1.09 -12.67
N VAL A 57 2.51 -2.00 -11.82
CA VAL A 57 3.61 -1.74 -10.88
C VAL A 57 4.87 -1.37 -11.66
N ASP A 58 5.23 -2.16 -12.67
CA ASP A 58 6.38 -1.90 -13.53
C ASP A 58 6.25 -0.56 -14.28
N SER A 59 5.05 -0.22 -14.73
CA SER A 59 4.77 1.07 -15.37
C SER A 59 4.99 2.25 -14.41
N VAL A 60 4.51 2.13 -13.16
CA VAL A 60 4.71 3.14 -12.12
C VAL A 60 6.19 3.28 -11.75
N ILE A 61 6.91 2.16 -11.58
CA ILE A 61 8.35 2.16 -11.30
C ILE A 61 9.10 2.89 -12.42
N ARG A 62 8.87 2.54 -13.69
CA ARG A 62 9.48 3.22 -14.84
C ARG A 62 9.13 4.71 -14.88
N LYS A 63 7.89 5.07 -14.55
CA LYS A 63 7.46 6.47 -14.50
C LYS A 63 8.19 7.25 -13.40
N LEU A 64 8.34 6.67 -12.22
CA LEU A 64 9.08 7.27 -11.09
C LEU A 64 10.59 7.39 -11.38
N GLU A 65 11.20 6.41 -12.05
CA GLU A 65 12.60 6.49 -12.51
C GLU A 65 12.82 7.65 -13.49
N ARG A 66 11.92 7.83 -14.46
CA ARG A 66 11.96 8.99 -15.36
C ARG A 66 11.74 10.30 -14.60
N TYR A 67 10.83 10.29 -13.63
CA TYR A 67 10.52 11.44 -12.78
C TYR A 67 11.76 11.89 -11.98
N ARG A 68 12.50 10.94 -11.42
CA ARG A 68 13.77 11.15 -10.70
C ARG A 68 14.79 11.92 -11.53
N GLY A 69 14.89 11.66 -12.83
CA GLY A 69 15.90 12.27 -13.70
C GLY A 69 15.52 13.65 -14.26
N THR A 70 14.23 13.93 -14.42
CA THR A 70 13.79 15.05 -15.28
C THR A 70 12.91 16.10 -14.60
N LYS A 71 12.23 15.76 -13.51
CA LYS A 71 11.14 16.61 -12.98
C LYS A 71 11.53 17.54 -11.84
N TYR A 72 12.73 17.39 -11.27
CA TYR A 72 13.16 18.23 -10.15
C TYR A 72 13.06 19.73 -10.46
N GLU A 73 13.57 20.16 -11.62
CA GLU A 73 13.58 21.56 -12.02
C GLU A 73 12.16 22.15 -12.04
N ASN A 74 11.23 21.42 -12.66
CA ASN A 74 9.85 21.87 -12.79
C ASN A 74 9.16 22.00 -11.42
N ILE A 75 9.38 21.04 -10.51
CA ILE A 75 8.79 21.07 -9.16
C ILE A 75 9.38 22.21 -8.35
N PHE A 76 10.68 22.44 -8.46
CA PHE A 76 11.34 23.52 -7.75
C PHE A 76 10.82 24.88 -8.22
N GLN A 77 10.70 25.09 -9.53
CA GLN A 77 10.12 26.31 -10.11
C GLN A 77 8.66 26.51 -9.70
N GLU A 78 7.85 25.46 -9.72
CA GLU A 78 6.46 25.54 -9.27
C GLU A 78 6.35 25.87 -7.79
N THR A 79 7.23 25.28 -6.97
CA THR A 79 7.30 25.60 -5.54
C THR A 79 7.68 27.06 -5.33
N CYS A 80 8.67 27.59 -6.08
CA CYS A 80 9.03 29.01 -6.04
C CYS A 80 7.83 29.93 -6.33
N ARG A 81 6.99 29.59 -7.32
CA ARG A 81 5.77 30.34 -7.64
C ARG A 81 4.73 30.33 -6.51
N ILE A 82 4.64 29.22 -5.78
CA ILE A 82 3.72 29.10 -4.63
C ILE A 82 4.21 29.98 -3.47
N VAL A 83 5.51 30.07 -3.25
CA VAL A 83 6.09 30.78 -2.10
C VAL A 83 6.31 32.28 -2.31
N GLU A 84 6.47 32.73 -3.57
CA GLU A 84 6.63 34.14 -3.94
C GLU A 84 5.51 35.06 -3.40
N PRO A 85 4.21 34.78 -3.59
CA PRO A 85 3.13 35.61 -3.04
C PRO A 85 3.01 35.54 -1.51
N LEU A 86 3.65 34.56 -0.88
CA LEU A 86 3.63 34.35 0.58
C LEU A 86 4.84 34.99 1.28
N ASP A 87 5.75 35.62 0.52
CA ASP A 87 7.01 36.20 1.01
C ASP A 87 7.87 35.22 1.83
N ILE A 88 7.83 33.93 1.45
CA ILE A 88 8.60 32.88 2.11
C ILE A 88 9.98 32.79 1.45
N PRO A 89 11.09 32.96 2.20
CA PRO A 89 12.42 32.95 1.62
C PRO A 89 12.85 31.54 1.20
N VAL A 90 13.40 31.42 -0.01
CA VAL A 90 14.03 30.18 -0.50
C VAL A 90 15.43 30.06 0.10
N GLN A 91 15.53 29.41 1.25
CA GLN A 91 16.81 29.21 1.95
C GLN A 91 16.99 27.75 2.33
N ALA A 92 18.23 27.25 2.23
CA ALA A 92 18.57 25.94 2.78
C ALA A 92 18.48 26.01 4.31
N PRO A 93 18.00 24.94 4.98
CA PRO A 93 17.98 24.89 6.43
C PRO A 93 19.39 25.02 6.98
N ARG A 94 19.52 25.69 8.14
CA ARG A 94 20.81 25.86 8.82
C ARG A 94 21.45 24.50 9.08
N THR A 95 22.48 24.17 8.30
CA THR A 95 23.20 22.90 8.45
C THR A 95 24.16 23.02 9.63
N ALA A 96 23.97 22.22 10.67
CA ALA A 96 24.91 22.16 11.78
C ALA A 96 26.27 21.65 11.28
N LYS A 97 27.38 22.28 11.71
CA LYS A 97 28.76 21.89 11.32
C LYS A 97 29.11 20.43 11.68
N ARG A 98 28.36 19.81 12.60
CA ARG A 98 28.37 18.37 12.89
C ARG A 98 26.96 17.82 12.65
N SER A 99 26.79 17.05 11.60
CA SER A 99 25.60 16.21 11.40
C SER A 99 25.88 14.84 12.02
N ILE A 100 25.02 14.40 12.93
CA ILE A 100 25.03 13.05 13.51
C ILE A 100 24.41 12.05 12.50
N HIS A 101 23.74 12.55 11.45
CA HIS A 101 23.19 11.75 10.34
C HIS A 101 24.08 11.82 9.07
N PRO A 102 24.41 10.68 8.43
CA PRO A 102 25.28 10.62 7.25
C PRO A 102 24.77 11.31 5.99
N LEU A 103 23.49 11.68 5.94
CA LEU A 103 22.78 12.02 4.69
C LEU A 103 22.75 13.51 4.34
N ASN A 104 23.24 14.41 5.19
CA ASN A 104 23.27 15.86 4.86
C ASN A 104 24.48 16.18 3.99
N ILE A 105 24.33 16.00 2.68
CA ILE A 105 25.32 16.38 1.68
C ILE A 105 25.39 17.91 1.62
N LYS A 106 26.59 18.47 1.76
CA LYS A 106 26.82 19.90 1.57
C LYS A 106 26.52 20.26 0.11
N ALA A 107 25.67 21.25 -0.08
CA ALA A 107 25.29 21.75 -1.39
C ALA A 107 25.68 23.22 -1.56
N PRO A 108 25.94 23.67 -2.80
CA PRO A 108 26.34 25.05 -3.08
C PRO A 108 25.19 26.05 -2.89
N ASP A 109 23.95 25.64 -3.13
CA ASP A 109 22.76 26.47 -3.03
C ASP A 109 21.56 25.69 -2.45
N ALA A 110 20.49 26.41 -2.13
CA ALA A 110 19.25 25.80 -1.61
C ALA A 110 18.66 24.79 -2.60
N LYS A 111 18.74 25.11 -3.90
CA LYS A 111 18.24 24.25 -4.96
C LYS A 111 18.95 22.90 -5.02
N GLU A 112 20.28 22.84 -5.02
CA GLU A 112 20.98 21.55 -4.97
C GLU A 112 20.83 20.87 -3.62
N TYR A 113 20.71 21.63 -2.52
CA TYR A 113 20.48 21.06 -1.19
C TYR A 113 19.23 20.17 -1.16
N TYR A 114 18.08 20.70 -1.58
CA TYR A 114 16.84 19.92 -1.60
C TYR A 114 16.83 18.85 -2.68
N ARG A 115 17.57 19.03 -3.78
CA ARG A 115 17.71 17.97 -4.79
C ARG A 115 18.35 16.73 -4.19
N LEU A 116 19.50 16.92 -3.53
CA LEU A 116 20.34 15.86 -3.02
C LEU A 116 19.82 15.25 -1.72
N ASN A 117 19.27 16.07 -0.82
CA ASN A 117 18.91 15.63 0.54
C ASN A 117 17.42 15.29 0.70
N LEU A 118 16.57 15.71 -0.24
CA LEU A 118 15.12 15.51 -0.15
C LEU A 118 14.57 14.78 -1.37
N PHE A 119 14.68 15.38 -2.55
CA PHE A 119 14.01 14.88 -3.76
C PHE A 119 14.52 13.50 -4.17
N LEU A 120 15.84 13.34 -4.35
CA LEU A 120 16.42 12.06 -4.75
C LEU A 120 16.21 10.97 -3.68
N PRO A 121 16.54 11.20 -2.39
CA PRO A 121 16.34 10.20 -1.35
C PRO A 121 14.87 9.78 -1.19
N PHE A 122 13.93 10.71 -1.33
CA PHE A 122 12.50 10.38 -1.20
C PHE A 122 12.02 9.50 -2.36
N ILE A 123 12.38 9.83 -3.61
CA ILE A 123 12.00 8.99 -4.75
C ILE A 123 12.70 7.63 -4.69
N ASP A 124 13.98 7.60 -4.30
CA ASP A 124 14.73 6.36 -4.13
C ASP A 124 14.12 5.48 -3.03
N PHE A 125 13.65 6.10 -1.93
CA PHE A 125 12.91 5.41 -0.89
C PHE A 125 11.61 4.80 -1.43
N VAL A 126 10.77 5.59 -2.13
CA VAL A 126 9.50 5.09 -2.71
C VAL A 126 9.74 3.98 -3.72
N LEU A 127 10.73 4.14 -4.61
CA LEU A 127 11.14 3.09 -5.56
C LEU A 127 11.61 1.83 -4.83
N GLY A 128 12.42 1.97 -3.78
CA GLY A 128 12.88 0.87 -2.95
C GLY A 128 11.71 0.13 -2.27
N GLN A 129 10.75 0.86 -1.71
CA GLN A 129 9.56 0.28 -1.10
C GLN A 129 8.69 -0.45 -2.12
N LEU A 130 8.47 0.13 -3.31
CA LEU A 130 7.73 -0.53 -4.38
C LEU A 130 8.45 -1.80 -4.85
N ARG A 131 9.76 -1.73 -5.12
CA ARG A 131 10.51 -2.91 -5.56
C ARG A 131 10.58 -4.01 -4.50
N SER A 132 10.73 -3.64 -3.22
CA SER A 132 10.76 -4.59 -2.12
C SER A 132 9.38 -5.23 -1.90
N ARG A 133 8.30 -4.42 -1.87
CA ARG A 133 6.94 -4.90 -1.63
C ARG A 133 6.41 -5.78 -2.77
N PHE A 134 6.73 -5.41 -4.01
CA PHE A 134 6.27 -6.07 -5.23
C PHE A 134 7.36 -6.95 -5.86
N SER A 135 8.29 -7.45 -5.04
CA SER A 135 9.31 -8.39 -5.52
C SER A 135 8.66 -9.66 -6.03
N ARG A 136 9.29 -10.33 -7.00
CA ARG A 136 8.75 -11.58 -7.59
C ARG A 136 8.44 -12.65 -6.55
N GLU A 137 9.19 -12.69 -5.45
CA GLU A 137 9.00 -13.64 -4.35
C GLU A 137 7.75 -13.35 -3.51
N HIS A 138 7.45 -12.08 -3.22
CA HIS A 138 6.23 -11.72 -2.49
C HIS A 138 4.99 -11.76 -3.37
N PHE A 139 5.18 -11.52 -4.67
CA PHE A 139 4.10 -11.50 -5.65
C PHE A 139 3.79 -12.90 -6.23
N SER A 140 4.70 -13.88 -6.18
CA SER A 140 4.36 -15.27 -6.53
C SER A 140 3.29 -15.84 -5.60
N ILE A 141 3.25 -15.41 -4.34
CA ILE A 141 2.18 -15.77 -3.40
C ILE A 141 0.81 -15.30 -3.93
N LEU A 142 0.77 -14.21 -4.70
CA LEU A 142 -0.48 -13.76 -5.30
C LEU A 142 -1.01 -14.75 -6.33
N ASP A 143 -0.19 -15.60 -6.94
CA ASP A 143 -0.69 -16.66 -7.83
C ASP A 143 -1.67 -17.58 -7.09
N LEU A 144 -1.66 -17.65 -5.76
CA LEU A 144 -2.69 -18.34 -4.99
C LEU A 144 -4.10 -17.72 -5.11
N PHE A 145 -4.23 -16.44 -5.47
CA PHE A 145 -5.54 -15.85 -5.79
C PHE A 145 -6.18 -16.48 -7.01
N THR A 146 -5.39 -17.13 -7.89
CA THR A 146 -5.96 -17.92 -8.98
C THR A 146 -6.74 -19.15 -8.50
N LEU A 147 -6.60 -19.58 -7.23
CA LEU A 147 -7.42 -20.65 -6.65
C LEU A 147 -8.89 -20.25 -6.48
N ILE A 148 -9.20 -18.95 -6.55
CA ILE A 148 -10.59 -18.48 -6.58
C ILE A 148 -11.25 -19.02 -7.86
N PRO A 149 -12.41 -19.70 -7.76
CA PRO A 149 -13.09 -20.31 -8.91
C PRO A 149 -13.26 -19.41 -10.14
N SER A 150 -13.65 -18.15 -9.94
CA SER A 150 -13.79 -17.16 -11.03
C SER A 150 -12.48 -16.86 -11.79
N ALA A 151 -11.33 -17.10 -11.17
CA ALA A 151 -10.00 -16.96 -11.75
C ALA A 151 -9.46 -18.29 -12.29
N ILE A 152 -9.57 -19.40 -11.54
CA ILE A 152 -8.97 -20.68 -11.92
C ILE A 152 -9.51 -21.23 -13.25
N VAL A 153 -10.80 -21.00 -13.51
CA VAL A 153 -11.46 -21.47 -14.73
C VAL A 153 -10.90 -20.78 -15.98
N LYS A 154 -10.48 -19.51 -15.85
CA LYS A 154 -9.90 -18.70 -16.94
C LYS A 154 -8.41 -18.97 -17.15
N THR A 155 -7.73 -19.53 -16.16
CA THR A 155 -6.28 -19.74 -16.20
C THR A 155 -5.94 -21.04 -16.91
N GLU A 156 -5.29 -20.97 -18.07
CA GLU A 156 -4.85 -22.16 -18.81
C GLU A 156 -3.68 -22.87 -18.14
N ASN A 157 -2.67 -22.11 -17.70
CA ASN A 157 -1.45 -22.64 -17.11
C ASN A 157 -1.43 -22.50 -15.58
N LEU A 158 -1.36 -23.64 -14.89
CA LEU A 158 -1.37 -23.72 -13.42
C LEU A 158 0.03 -23.87 -12.81
N THR A 159 1.11 -23.81 -13.61
CA THR A 159 2.48 -24.04 -13.10
C THR A 159 2.90 -23.01 -12.05
N SER A 160 2.56 -21.73 -12.24
CA SER A 160 2.87 -20.67 -11.28
C SER A 160 2.12 -20.87 -9.96
N VAL A 161 0.85 -21.28 -10.03
CA VAL A 161 0.00 -21.58 -8.87
C VAL A 161 0.56 -22.73 -8.04
N VAL A 162 0.99 -23.80 -8.71
CA VAL A 162 1.62 -24.96 -8.06
C VAL A 162 2.94 -24.55 -7.41
N ALA A 163 3.77 -23.76 -8.09
CA ALA A 163 5.02 -23.25 -7.53
C ALA A 163 4.79 -22.37 -6.29
N ALA A 164 3.79 -21.49 -6.33
CA ALA A 164 3.40 -20.66 -5.19
C ALA A 164 2.88 -21.49 -4.01
N ALA A 165 2.07 -22.51 -4.29
CA ALA A 165 1.53 -23.39 -3.25
C ALA A 165 2.60 -24.29 -2.62
N HIS A 166 3.67 -24.65 -3.35
CA HIS A 166 4.80 -25.40 -2.80
C HIS A 166 5.58 -24.64 -1.73
N VAL A 167 5.56 -23.30 -1.73
CA VAL A 167 6.16 -22.47 -0.66
C VAL A 167 5.55 -22.81 0.70
N TYR A 168 4.27 -23.17 0.74
CA TYR A 168 3.53 -23.53 1.94
C TYR A 168 3.45 -25.06 2.17
N SER A 169 4.29 -25.85 1.51
CA SER A 169 4.24 -27.31 1.58
C SER A 169 4.36 -27.89 2.99
N SER A 170 5.01 -27.18 3.93
CA SER A 170 5.06 -27.57 5.34
C SER A 170 3.72 -27.46 6.07
N ASP A 171 2.84 -26.56 5.62
CA ASP A 171 1.54 -26.28 6.23
C ASP A 171 0.42 -27.14 5.59
N LEU A 172 0.71 -27.81 4.48
CA LEU A 172 -0.26 -28.60 3.74
C LEU A 172 -0.41 -30.01 4.32
N PRO A 173 -1.65 -30.52 4.45
CA PRO A 173 -1.89 -31.88 4.95
C PRO A 173 -1.34 -32.96 4.02
N HIS A 174 -1.45 -32.77 2.69
CA HIS A 174 -1.02 -33.76 1.70
C HIS A 174 -0.27 -33.12 0.50
N PRO A 175 0.98 -32.65 0.69
CA PRO A 175 1.70 -31.86 -0.31
C PRO A 175 1.90 -32.57 -1.67
N LEU A 176 2.05 -33.90 -1.66
CA LEU A 176 2.26 -34.71 -2.88
C LEU A 176 1.01 -34.78 -3.77
N SER A 177 -0.18 -34.55 -3.21
CA SER A 177 -1.45 -34.60 -3.94
C SER A 177 -1.90 -33.24 -4.49
N LEU A 178 -1.21 -32.16 -4.10
CA LEU A 178 -1.56 -30.77 -4.40
C LEU A 178 -1.84 -30.51 -5.89
N SER A 179 -0.94 -30.91 -6.79
CA SER A 179 -1.08 -30.64 -8.22
C SER A 179 -2.31 -31.31 -8.83
N LYS A 180 -2.68 -32.50 -8.33
CA LYS A 180 -3.88 -33.23 -8.75
C LYS A 180 -5.13 -32.56 -8.18
N GLU A 181 -5.08 -32.17 -6.91
CA GLU A 181 -6.17 -31.48 -6.23
C GLU A 181 -6.53 -30.14 -6.91
N ILE A 182 -5.53 -29.33 -7.29
CA ILE A 182 -5.73 -28.07 -8.05
C ILE A 182 -6.38 -28.35 -9.42
N SER A 183 -5.95 -29.41 -10.11
CA SER A 183 -6.54 -29.79 -11.40
C SER A 183 -8.01 -30.19 -11.26
N LEU A 184 -8.33 -31.02 -10.27
CA LEU A 184 -9.70 -31.44 -9.95
C LEU A 184 -10.58 -30.26 -9.52
N TRP A 185 -10.02 -29.32 -8.76
CA TRP A 185 -10.71 -28.09 -8.37
C TRP A 185 -11.07 -27.24 -9.59
N LYS A 186 -10.15 -27.09 -10.55
CA LYS A 186 -10.45 -26.40 -11.82
C LYS A 186 -11.56 -27.10 -12.60
N GLU A 187 -11.54 -28.43 -12.66
CA GLU A 187 -12.59 -29.21 -13.34
C GLU A 187 -13.96 -29.06 -12.67
N LEU A 188 -14.01 -29.09 -11.33
CA LEU A 188 -15.25 -28.93 -10.55
C LEU A 188 -16.01 -27.64 -10.88
N TRP A 189 -15.28 -26.57 -11.17
CA TRP A 189 -15.85 -25.23 -11.44
C TRP A 189 -16.03 -24.93 -12.93
N ARG A 190 -15.55 -25.80 -13.84
CA ARG A 190 -15.64 -25.56 -15.29
C ARG A 190 -17.09 -25.51 -15.79
N ASP A 191 -17.95 -26.37 -15.24
CA ASP A 191 -19.33 -26.56 -15.71
C ASP A 191 -20.38 -25.88 -14.80
N ARG A 192 -19.96 -25.02 -13.86
CA ARG A 192 -20.88 -24.35 -12.92
C ARG A 192 -21.19 -22.91 -13.36
N GLU A 193 -22.46 -22.53 -13.25
CA GLU A 193 -22.93 -21.18 -13.61
C GLU A 193 -22.53 -20.11 -12.58
N HIS A 194 -22.53 -20.45 -11.29
CA HIS A 194 -22.16 -19.54 -10.21
C HIS A 194 -20.74 -19.79 -9.74
N LEU A 195 -19.85 -18.87 -10.10
CA LEU A 195 -18.43 -18.90 -9.74
C LEU A 195 -18.17 -17.96 -8.56
N PRO A 196 -17.70 -18.48 -7.41
CA PRO A 196 -17.21 -17.66 -6.32
C PRO A 196 -16.21 -16.59 -6.78
N GLN A 197 -16.44 -15.36 -6.36
CA GLN A 197 -15.59 -14.21 -6.71
C GLN A 197 -14.64 -13.83 -5.58
N THR A 198 -14.95 -14.24 -4.35
CA THR A 198 -14.15 -13.92 -3.17
C THR A 198 -13.46 -15.14 -2.59
N THR A 199 -12.35 -14.92 -1.89
CA THR A 199 -11.65 -15.99 -1.15
C THR A 199 -12.50 -16.57 -0.01
N ALA A 200 -13.44 -15.80 0.52
CA ALA A 200 -14.37 -16.24 1.57
C ALA A 200 -15.42 -17.22 1.03
N GLU A 201 -16.06 -16.90 -0.10
CA GLU A 201 -16.99 -17.80 -0.79
C GLU A 201 -16.26 -19.07 -1.23
N ALA A 202 -15.09 -18.93 -1.88
CA ALA A 202 -14.30 -20.08 -2.32
C ALA A 202 -13.94 -21.02 -1.15
N HIS A 203 -13.65 -20.47 0.02
CA HIS A 203 -13.35 -21.27 1.21
C HIS A 203 -14.57 -22.02 1.76
N GLN A 204 -15.78 -21.45 1.68
CA GLN A 204 -17.00 -22.13 2.11
C GLN A 204 -17.32 -23.35 1.24
N GLU A 205 -16.95 -23.32 -0.03
CA GLU A 205 -17.14 -24.42 -0.98
C GLU A 205 -16.06 -25.51 -0.87
N THR A 206 -15.02 -25.30 -0.06
CA THR A 206 -14.01 -26.34 0.20
C THR A 206 -14.53 -27.39 1.19
N ASN A 207 -14.91 -28.55 0.66
CA ASN A 207 -15.26 -29.74 1.44
C ASN A 207 -14.01 -30.54 1.86
N GLU A 208 -14.19 -31.62 2.65
CA GLU A 208 -13.10 -32.54 3.04
C GLU A 208 -12.36 -33.18 1.85
N PHE A 209 -12.94 -33.09 0.65
CA PHE A 209 -12.33 -33.56 -0.59
C PHE A 209 -11.16 -32.68 -1.08
N PHE A 210 -11.08 -31.41 -0.64
CA PHE A 210 -10.03 -30.48 -1.03
C PHE A 210 -9.25 -29.92 0.18
N PRO A 211 -8.54 -30.78 0.94
CA PRO A 211 -7.89 -30.39 2.19
C PRO A 211 -6.71 -29.43 1.98
N ASN A 212 -5.95 -29.54 0.89
CA ASN A 212 -4.82 -28.63 0.63
C ASN A 212 -5.34 -27.26 0.18
N ILE A 213 -6.34 -27.22 -0.72
CA ILE A 213 -6.92 -25.95 -1.20
C ILE A 213 -7.59 -25.20 -0.05
N LYS A 214 -8.24 -25.92 0.88
CA LYS A 214 -8.81 -25.33 2.08
C LYS A 214 -7.77 -24.57 2.90
N ILE A 215 -6.60 -25.17 3.15
CA ILE A 215 -5.49 -24.51 3.87
C ILE A 215 -4.92 -23.35 3.05
N LEU A 216 -4.69 -23.52 1.75
CA LEU A 216 -4.17 -22.44 0.90
C LEU A 216 -5.10 -21.22 0.88
N LEU A 217 -6.42 -21.43 0.81
CA LEU A 217 -7.41 -20.35 0.90
C LEU A 217 -7.45 -19.71 2.29
N GLN A 218 -7.18 -20.47 3.36
CA GLN A 218 -7.02 -19.90 4.71
C GLN A 218 -5.78 -19.02 4.81
N ILE A 219 -4.64 -19.50 4.33
CA ILE A 219 -3.40 -18.73 4.26
C ILE A 219 -3.67 -17.45 3.46
N LEU A 220 -4.32 -17.55 2.30
CA LEU A 220 -4.66 -16.42 1.44
C LEU A 220 -5.51 -15.36 2.16
N ARG A 221 -6.47 -15.79 2.99
CA ARG A 221 -7.31 -14.89 3.80
C ARG A 221 -6.53 -14.18 4.92
N THR A 222 -5.43 -14.77 5.38
CA THR A 222 -4.54 -14.14 6.38
C THR A 222 -3.50 -13.21 5.77
N LEU A 223 -3.27 -13.29 4.46
CA LEU A 223 -2.28 -12.44 3.81
C LEU A 223 -2.76 -10.99 3.70
N PRO A 224 -1.89 -10.01 4.01
CA PRO A 224 -2.24 -8.60 4.02
C PRO A 224 -2.38 -7.98 2.62
N VAL A 225 -2.58 -8.80 1.57
CA VAL A 225 -2.63 -8.28 0.20
C VAL A 225 -4.01 -7.70 -0.13
N SER A 226 -5.06 -8.10 0.59
CA SER A 226 -6.42 -7.52 0.50
C SER A 226 -6.83 -6.74 1.76
N THR A 227 -5.92 -6.51 2.72
CA THR A 227 -6.25 -5.89 4.01
C THR A 227 -6.49 -4.39 3.94
N CYS A 228 -6.49 -3.73 2.78
CA CYS A 228 -6.77 -2.30 2.72
C CYS A 228 -8.13 -1.94 3.34
N SER A 229 -9.16 -2.79 3.22
CA SER A 229 -10.44 -2.58 3.94
C SER A 229 -10.29 -2.74 5.45
N VAL A 230 -9.46 -3.68 5.91
CA VAL A 230 -9.17 -3.92 7.32
C VAL A 230 -8.34 -2.76 7.90
N GLU A 231 -7.32 -2.27 7.18
CA GLU A 231 -6.48 -1.13 7.54
C GLU A 231 -7.25 0.19 7.51
N ARG A 232 -8.16 0.39 6.55
CA ARG A 232 -9.11 1.53 6.54
C ARG A 232 -10.00 1.47 7.76
N SER A 233 -10.53 0.29 8.09
CA SER A 233 -11.35 0.08 9.30
C SER A 233 -10.55 0.37 10.58
N PHE A 234 -9.30 -0.12 10.68
CA PHE A 234 -8.43 0.16 11.82
C PHE A 234 -7.98 1.62 11.90
N SER A 235 -7.80 2.30 10.76
CA SER A 235 -7.45 3.72 10.70
C SER A 235 -8.62 4.59 11.16
N LEU A 236 -9.85 4.26 10.73
CA LEU A 236 -11.07 4.88 11.24
C LEU A 236 -11.23 4.63 12.73
N LEU A 237 -10.98 3.41 13.21
CA LEU A 237 -11.00 3.10 14.64
C LEU A 237 -9.96 3.89 15.43
N LYS A 238 -8.75 4.07 14.89
CA LYS A 238 -7.70 4.88 15.50
C LYS A 238 -8.10 6.35 15.58
N LEU A 239 -8.78 6.86 14.55
CA LEU A 239 -9.35 8.20 14.52
C LEU A 239 -10.46 8.35 15.59
N ILE A 240 -11.41 7.41 15.63
CA ILE A 240 -12.51 7.39 16.62
C ILE A 240 -11.95 7.29 18.03
N LYS A 241 -10.97 6.40 18.27
CA LYS A 241 -10.32 6.23 19.58
C LYS A 241 -9.52 7.46 19.99
N SER A 242 -8.88 8.14 19.04
CA SER A 242 -8.16 9.40 19.32
C SER A 242 -9.10 10.58 19.54
N TYR A 243 -10.25 10.61 18.86
CA TYR A 243 -11.28 11.63 19.04
C TYR A 243 -12.03 11.45 20.37
N LEU A 244 -12.33 10.21 20.75
CA LEU A 244 -13.07 9.85 21.96
C LEU A 244 -12.16 9.53 23.16
N ARG A 245 -10.93 10.06 23.20
CA ARG A 245 -9.82 9.66 24.10
C ARG A 245 -10.07 9.86 25.61
N THR A 246 -11.31 10.00 26.07
CA THR A 246 -11.63 10.14 27.49
C THR A 246 -12.67 9.17 28.06
N THR A 247 -13.49 8.41 27.31
CA THR A 247 -14.56 7.59 27.95
C THR A 247 -15.13 6.43 27.12
N MET A 248 -14.32 5.47 26.64
CA MET A 248 -14.86 4.26 25.99
C MET A 248 -14.22 2.98 26.53
N ALA A 249 -15.06 2.04 26.99
CA ALA A 249 -14.69 0.67 27.33
C ALA A 249 -14.58 -0.19 26.05
N GLU A 250 -13.75 -1.24 26.09
CA GLU A 250 -13.43 -2.14 24.95
C GLU A 250 -14.70 -2.69 24.26
N ASP A 251 -15.75 -3.01 25.03
CA ASP A 251 -17.00 -3.58 24.51
C ASP A 251 -17.79 -2.61 23.61
N ARG A 252 -17.84 -1.32 23.96
CA ARG A 252 -18.52 -0.32 23.12
C ARG A 252 -17.76 -0.09 21.82
N LEU A 253 -16.43 -0.13 21.85
CA LEU A 253 -15.58 -0.02 20.67
C LEU A 253 -15.79 -1.21 19.72
N MET A 254 -15.85 -2.42 20.26
CA MET A 254 -16.11 -3.64 19.49
C MET A 254 -17.51 -3.61 18.83
N ASN A 255 -18.52 -3.11 19.54
CA ASN A 255 -19.87 -2.96 18.99
C ASN A 255 -19.92 -1.91 17.87
N LEU A 256 -19.25 -0.77 18.02
CA LEU A 256 -19.11 0.24 16.95
C LEU A 256 -18.40 -0.31 15.73
N GLN A 257 -17.33 -1.10 15.93
CA GLN A 257 -16.62 -1.75 14.84
C GLN A 257 -17.51 -2.72 14.06
N LYS A 258 -18.38 -3.46 14.74
CA LYS A 258 -19.35 -4.36 14.09
C LYS A 258 -20.36 -3.59 13.24
N VAL A 259 -20.85 -2.44 13.71
CA VAL A 259 -21.76 -1.57 12.94
C VAL A 259 -21.06 -1.05 11.68
N ILE A 260 -19.84 -0.52 11.79
CA ILE A 260 -19.08 0.02 10.65
C ILE A 260 -18.77 -1.07 9.60
N ARG A 261 -18.47 -2.30 10.04
CA ARG A 261 -18.27 -3.44 9.13
C ARG A 261 -19.57 -3.93 8.47
N GLY A 262 -20.71 -3.84 9.16
CA GLY A 262 -22.03 -4.22 8.62
C GLY A 262 -22.43 -3.39 7.41
N ASP A 263 -22.18 -2.09 7.43
CA ASP A 263 -22.49 -1.18 6.31
C ASP A 263 -21.56 -1.38 5.10
N SER A 264 -20.36 -1.94 5.30
CA SER A 264 -19.40 -2.22 4.22
C SER A 264 -19.70 -3.52 3.44
N LEU A 265 -20.58 -4.38 3.98
CA LEU A 265 -21.02 -5.64 3.37
C LEU A 265 -22.43 -5.54 2.79
N CYS A 266 -23.10 -4.39 2.93
CA CYS A 266 -24.41 -4.10 2.34
C CYS A 266 -24.25 -3.13 1.15
N VAL A 267 -23.50 -3.55 0.14
CA VAL A 267 -23.76 -3.10 -1.24
C VAL A 267 -24.17 -4.34 -2.00
N LYS A 268 -25.48 -4.45 -2.22
CA LYS A 268 -26.12 -5.46 -3.07
C LYS A 268 -25.55 -5.45 -4.48
#